data_AF-A0A2E5JGR3-F1
#
_entry.id   AF-A0A2E5JGR3-F1
#
_cell.length_a   1.000
_cell.length_b   1.000
_cell.length_c   1.000
_cell.angle_alpha   90.00
_cell.angle_beta   90.00
_cell.angle_gamma   90.00
#
_symmetry.space_group_name_H-M   'P 1'
#
loop_
_entity.id
_entity.type
_entity.pdbx_description
1 polymer ?
#
loop_
_entity_poly.entity_id
_entity_poly.type
_entity_poly.pdbx_seq_one_letter_code
_entity_poly.pdbx_strand_id
1 'polypeptide(L)'
;MRNLFLILSLIGSTAFAKSVDWREHNPMCANKVEEKVKSLKVDSRWVRFIAGEPGSFAYRAPIEVGLWAEVIVTKKSVTVSKMTEMNAVSYQFETEDCVPQIAIQAAPKDAIPATTDLGDVKLKKIVESGKSGIIYIWSPSMTLSPKGYHHVAAAAKKFGVELHSFVDPSANEKMVEIAVKKARLPASITTPMQSFDLTMRGATLHYPATFIFKDGKISRWAKHGYENDVQFEQFIKRELAK
;
A
#
# COMPACT_ATOMS: atom_id res chain seq x y z
N MET A 1 57.75 16.98 9.26
CA MET A 1 56.59 17.15 8.37
C MET A 1 55.67 15.96 8.53
N ARG A 2 54.56 16.11 9.28
CA ARG A 2 53.53 15.07 9.49
C ARG A 2 52.22 15.62 8.92
N ASN A 3 51.75 15.03 7.81
CA ASN A 3 50.45 15.34 7.23
C ASN A 3 49.37 14.57 8.00
N LEU A 4 48.46 15.30 8.63
CA LEU A 4 47.28 14.78 9.30
C LEU A 4 46.09 14.95 8.34
N PHE A 5 45.64 13.86 7.71
CA PHE A 5 44.42 13.83 6.91
C PHE A 5 43.21 13.71 7.85
N LEU A 6 42.44 14.79 7.99
CA LEU A 6 41.10 14.74 8.57
C LEU A 6 40.11 14.23 7.52
N ILE A 7 39.67 12.99 7.66
CA ILE A 7 38.53 12.45 6.93
C ILE A 7 37.28 12.89 7.69
N LEU A 8 36.63 13.95 7.19
CA LEU A 8 35.29 14.34 7.64
C LEU A 8 34.28 13.32 7.09
N SER A 9 33.88 12.38 7.92
CA SER A 9 32.74 11.50 7.64
C SER A 9 31.46 12.32 7.72
N LEU A 10 30.98 12.79 6.56
CA LEU A 10 29.62 13.26 6.37
C LEU A 10 28.66 12.07 6.50
N ILE A 11 28.33 11.71 7.74
CA ILE A 11 27.17 10.87 8.02
C ILE A 11 25.96 11.76 7.79
N GLY A 12 25.48 11.80 6.56
CA GLY A 12 24.18 12.37 6.23
C GLY A 12 23.11 11.56 6.95
N SER A 13 22.76 11.96 8.17
CA SER A 13 21.53 11.53 8.81
C SER A 13 20.38 11.98 7.93
N THR A 14 19.83 11.08 7.13
CA THR A 14 18.50 11.28 6.55
C THR A 14 17.52 11.28 7.71
N ALA A 15 17.31 12.46 8.30
CA ALA A 15 16.31 12.67 9.32
C ALA A 15 14.96 12.37 8.68
N PHE A 16 14.47 11.14 8.91
CA PHE A 16 13.18 10.71 8.42
C PHE A 16 12.09 11.47 9.18
N ALA A 17 11.49 12.47 8.54
CA ALA A 17 10.38 13.20 9.12
C ALA A 17 9.17 12.26 9.30
N LYS A 18 8.72 12.11 10.55
CA LYS A 18 7.43 11.48 10.88
C LYS A 18 6.24 12.36 10.47
N SER A 19 6.47 13.65 10.26
CA SER A 19 5.46 14.62 9.84
C SER A 19 5.30 14.66 8.32
N VAL A 20 4.08 14.93 7.87
CA VAL A 20 3.78 15.19 6.46
C VAL A 20 4.42 16.50 6.04
N ASP A 21 5.14 16.50 4.92
CA ASP A 21 5.78 17.70 4.40
C ASP A 21 4.86 18.55 3.49
N TRP A 22 3.55 18.52 3.76
CA TRP A 22 2.60 19.30 2.96
C TRP A 22 2.83 20.82 3.09
N ARG A 23 3.55 21.26 4.14
CA ARG A 23 3.86 22.67 4.42
C ARG A 23 4.80 23.30 3.40
N GLU A 24 5.56 22.52 2.64
CA GLU A 24 6.38 23.05 1.53
C GLU A 24 5.54 23.85 0.52
N HIS A 25 4.22 23.65 0.50
CA HIS A 25 3.29 24.34 -0.39
C HIS A 25 2.59 25.54 0.25
N ASN A 26 2.96 25.91 1.47
CA ASN A 26 2.38 27.01 2.24
C ASN A 26 0.84 27.10 2.13
N PRO A 27 0.11 26.00 2.44
CA PRO A 27 -1.31 26.03 2.18
C PRO A 27 -2.05 26.88 3.20
N MET A 28 -3.18 27.40 2.75
CA MET A 28 -4.16 28.07 3.60
C MET A 28 -4.53 27.19 4.81
N CYS A 29 -4.77 27.83 5.95
CA CYS A 29 -5.20 27.16 7.17
C CYS A 29 -4.23 26.11 7.71
N ALA A 30 -2.92 26.26 7.48
CA ALA A 30 -1.88 25.33 7.88
C ALA A 30 -2.05 24.81 9.33
N ASN A 31 -2.28 25.68 10.30
CA ASN A 31 -2.43 25.24 11.70
C ASN A 31 -3.63 24.30 11.92
N LYS A 32 -4.76 24.56 11.26
CA LYS A 32 -5.98 23.74 11.35
C LYS A 32 -5.85 22.43 10.60
N VAL A 33 -5.19 22.44 9.44
CA VAL A 33 -4.81 21.23 8.73
C VAL A 33 -3.89 20.37 9.60
N GLU A 34 -2.88 20.96 10.24
CA GLU A 34 -1.94 20.25 11.12
C GLU A 34 -2.64 19.62 12.32
N GLU A 35 -3.50 20.38 13.00
CA GLU A 35 -4.34 19.91 14.09
C GLU A 35 -5.15 18.69 13.64
N LYS A 36 -5.79 18.79 12.46
CA LYS A 36 -6.59 17.71 11.91
C LYS A 36 -5.76 16.47 11.58
N VAL A 37 -4.62 16.64 10.92
CA VAL A 37 -3.70 15.53 10.58
C VAL A 37 -3.18 14.83 11.85
N LYS A 38 -2.80 15.59 12.88
CA LYS A 38 -2.39 15.00 14.18
C LYS A 38 -3.53 14.22 14.83
N SER A 39 -4.78 14.70 14.73
CA SER A 39 -5.94 13.99 15.28
C SER A 39 -6.19 12.62 14.66
N LEU A 40 -5.66 12.35 13.46
CA LEU A 40 -5.77 11.04 12.80
C LEU A 40 -4.85 9.97 13.41
N LYS A 41 -3.91 10.35 14.29
CA LYS A 41 -2.97 9.44 14.98
C LYS A 41 -2.22 8.51 14.03
N VAL A 42 -1.73 9.08 12.92
CA VAL A 42 -0.95 8.33 11.92
C VAL A 42 0.48 8.17 12.43
N ASP A 43 0.84 6.94 12.81
CA ASP A 43 2.21 6.61 13.24
C ASP A 43 3.12 6.17 12.09
N SER A 44 2.51 5.85 10.94
CA SER A 44 3.24 5.44 9.75
C SER A 44 3.79 6.65 8.97
N ARG A 45 4.75 6.39 8.08
CA ARG A 45 5.29 7.44 7.23
C ARG A 45 4.25 7.82 6.17
N TRP A 46 4.27 9.07 5.74
CA TRP A 46 3.51 9.59 4.61
C TRP A 46 4.25 9.43 3.27
N VAL A 47 3.54 9.24 2.16
CA VAL A 47 4.10 9.28 0.80
C VAL A 47 3.35 10.29 -0.02
N ARG A 48 4.11 11.04 -0.80
CA ARG A 48 3.62 12.02 -1.76
C ARG A 48 3.37 11.37 -3.11
N PHE A 49 2.26 11.76 -3.72
CA PHE A 49 1.81 11.42 -5.06
C PHE A 49 1.42 12.72 -5.78
N ILE A 50 1.45 12.68 -7.11
CA ILE A 50 0.84 13.75 -7.92
C ILE A 50 -0.67 13.56 -7.85
N ALA A 51 -1.41 14.59 -7.42
CA ALA A 51 -2.87 14.59 -7.48
C ALA A 51 -3.30 15.06 -8.87
N GLY A 52 -4.45 14.60 -9.39
CA GLY A 52 -4.85 14.66 -10.80
C GLY A 52 -4.86 16.01 -11.53
N GLU A 53 -4.49 17.11 -10.87
CA GLU A 53 -4.32 18.44 -11.46
C GLU A 53 -2.87 18.93 -11.39
N PRO A 54 -2.37 19.69 -12.39
CA PRO A 54 -1.02 20.24 -12.36
C PRO A 54 -0.74 21.11 -11.12
N GLY A 55 0.27 20.71 -10.36
CA GLY A 55 0.69 21.39 -9.14
C GLY A 55 -0.07 20.96 -7.87
N SER A 56 -0.98 19.98 -7.99
CA SER A 56 -1.66 19.38 -6.85
C SER A 56 -0.92 18.13 -6.37
N PHE A 57 -0.89 17.89 -5.06
CA PHE A 57 -0.20 16.76 -4.45
C PHE A 57 -1.12 16.03 -3.48
N ALA A 58 -1.03 14.70 -3.46
CA ALA A 58 -1.69 13.87 -2.47
C ALA A 58 -0.65 13.23 -1.55
N TYR A 59 -0.89 13.25 -0.26
CA TYR A 59 -0.06 12.61 0.75
C TYR A 59 -0.87 11.51 1.41
N ARG A 60 -0.38 10.26 1.38
CA ARG A 60 -1.11 9.11 1.92
C ARG A 60 -0.30 8.36 2.97
N ALA A 61 -1.00 7.85 3.97
CA ALA A 61 -0.41 7.00 5.01
C ALA A 61 -1.44 6.01 5.57
N PRO A 62 -1.08 4.75 5.80
CA PRO A 62 -1.94 3.81 6.51
C PRO A 62 -2.02 4.20 8.00
N ILE A 63 -3.22 4.18 8.58
CA ILE A 63 -3.43 4.25 10.03
C ILE A 63 -3.33 2.83 10.60
N GLU A 64 -4.09 1.91 10.02
CA GLU A 64 -4.07 0.46 10.26
C GLU A 64 -4.48 -0.26 8.96
N VAL A 65 -4.52 -1.60 8.97
CA VAL A 65 -4.98 -2.36 7.80
C VAL A 65 -6.43 -2.00 7.47
N GLY A 66 -6.65 -1.50 6.25
CA GLY A 66 -7.97 -1.09 5.76
C GLY A 66 -8.41 0.31 6.15
N LEU A 67 -7.53 1.09 6.79
CA LEU A 67 -7.83 2.45 7.20
C LEU A 67 -6.67 3.40 6.84
N TRP A 68 -6.98 4.40 6.01
CA TRP A 68 -5.99 5.31 5.46
C TRP A 68 -6.29 6.76 5.80
N ALA A 69 -5.21 7.52 5.93
CA ALA A 69 -5.24 8.97 5.93
C ALA A 69 -4.75 9.49 4.58
N GLU A 70 -5.39 10.55 4.08
CA GLU A 70 -4.95 11.29 2.90
C GLU A 70 -5.00 12.80 3.16
N VAL A 71 -4.01 13.53 2.62
CA VAL A 71 -4.04 14.99 2.52
C VAL A 71 -3.85 15.36 1.06
N ILE A 72 -4.85 15.97 0.43
CA ILE A 72 -4.75 16.53 -0.90
C ILE A 72 -4.52 18.03 -0.77
N VAL A 73 -3.45 18.53 -1.39
CA VAL A 73 -3.14 19.96 -1.48
C VAL A 73 -3.33 20.39 -2.93
N THR A 74 -4.20 21.37 -3.14
CA THR A 74 -4.40 22.05 -4.43
C THR A 74 -3.97 23.52 -4.29
N LYS A 75 -4.08 24.29 -5.38
CA LYS A 75 -3.81 25.74 -5.34
C LYS A 75 -4.78 26.52 -4.44
N LYS A 76 -6.01 26.01 -4.25
CA LYS A 76 -7.10 26.74 -3.58
C LYS A 76 -7.55 26.12 -2.27
N SER A 77 -7.26 24.84 -2.06
CA SER A 77 -7.78 24.11 -0.90
C SER A 77 -6.84 23.03 -0.42
N VAL A 78 -7.03 22.65 0.84
CA VAL A 78 -6.47 21.42 1.41
C VAL A 78 -7.61 20.54 1.88
N THR A 79 -7.57 19.27 1.49
CA THR A 79 -8.53 18.27 1.94
C THR A 79 -7.81 17.23 2.78
N VAL A 80 -8.24 17.05 4.03
CA VAL A 80 -7.77 15.98 4.92
C VAL A 80 -8.85 14.91 4.98
N SER A 81 -8.51 13.68 4.64
CA SER A 81 -9.46 12.57 4.53
C SER A 81 -9.05 11.37 5.40
N LYS A 82 -10.05 10.69 5.95
CA LYS A 82 -9.94 9.36 6.57
C LYS A 82 -10.78 8.39 5.73
N MET A 83 -10.19 7.31 5.25
CA MET A 83 -10.77 6.45 4.21
C MET A 83 -10.71 4.97 4.58
N THR A 84 -11.75 4.22 4.21
CA THR A 84 -11.90 2.77 4.38
C THR A 84 -12.44 2.16 3.08
N GLU A 85 -12.57 0.83 3.02
CA GLU A 85 -13.27 0.14 1.92
C GLU A 85 -14.74 0.56 1.76
N MET A 86 -15.37 1.12 2.81
CA MET A 86 -16.80 1.43 2.84
C MET A 86 -17.14 2.91 2.65
N ASN A 87 -16.23 3.80 3.04
CA ASN A 87 -16.48 5.25 3.00
C ASN A 87 -15.20 6.07 3.16
N ALA A 88 -15.33 7.37 2.86
CA ALA A 88 -14.38 8.40 3.19
C ALA A 88 -15.07 9.54 3.97
N VAL A 89 -14.37 10.08 4.97
CA VAL A 89 -14.75 11.32 5.67
C VAL A 89 -13.67 12.36 5.39
N SER A 90 -14.07 13.45 4.75
CA SER A 90 -13.18 14.49 4.24
C SER A 90 -13.46 15.84 4.91
N TYR A 91 -12.40 16.59 5.18
CA TYR A 91 -12.42 17.93 5.76
C TYR A 91 -11.69 18.87 4.80
N GLN A 92 -12.44 19.68 4.07
CA GLN A 92 -11.91 20.58 3.05
C GLN A 92 -11.82 22.00 3.60
N PHE A 93 -10.61 22.57 3.55
CA PHE A 93 -10.31 23.93 3.94
C PHE A 93 -10.11 24.77 2.67
N GLU A 94 -11.08 25.62 2.34
CA GLU A 94 -11.08 26.47 1.13
C GLU A 94 -11.26 27.98 1.45
N THR A 95 -11.53 28.31 2.70
CA THR A 95 -11.82 29.68 3.14
C THR A 95 -10.80 30.17 4.17
N GLU A 96 -10.58 31.49 4.22
CA GLU A 96 -9.62 32.13 5.14
C GLU A 96 -10.02 32.01 6.62
N ASP A 97 -11.31 31.80 6.90
CA ASP A 97 -11.83 31.56 8.26
C ASP A 97 -11.44 30.17 8.81
N CYS A 98 -10.88 29.30 7.97
CA CYS A 98 -10.42 27.96 8.30
C CYS A 98 -11.46 27.04 8.93
N VAL A 99 -12.74 27.26 8.60
CA VAL A 99 -13.83 26.35 8.96
C VAL A 99 -13.95 25.29 7.86
N PRO A 100 -13.72 24.00 8.15
CA PRO A 100 -13.74 22.98 7.11
C PRO A 100 -15.16 22.65 6.67
N GLN A 101 -15.35 22.47 5.37
CA GLN A 101 -16.50 21.77 4.83
C GLN A 101 -16.30 20.26 5.05
N ILE A 102 -17.28 19.62 5.68
CA ILE A 102 -17.22 18.19 6.01
C ILE A 102 -18.08 17.41 5.02
N ALA A 103 -17.50 16.40 4.39
CA ALA A 103 -18.20 15.50 3.49
C ALA A 103 -18.01 14.04 3.94
N ILE A 104 -19.09 13.27 3.85
CA ILE A 104 -19.07 11.81 4.01
C ILE A 104 -19.45 11.21 2.66
N GLN A 105 -18.57 10.38 2.12
CA GLN A 105 -18.76 9.74 0.82
C GLN A 105 -18.79 8.24 1.05
N ALA A 106 -19.93 7.61 0.76
CA ALA A 106 -20.02 6.15 0.77
C ALA A 106 -19.30 5.58 -0.46
N ALA A 107 -18.67 4.42 -0.32
CA ALA A 107 -18.17 3.67 -1.45
C ALA A 107 -19.36 3.23 -2.33
N PRO A 108 -19.19 3.23 -3.67
CA PRO A 108 -20.15 2.62 -4.58
C PRO A 108 -20.41 1.16 -4.18
N LYS A 109 -21.67 0.68 -4.33
CA LYS A 109 -22.04 -0.68 -3.89
C LYS A 109 -21.24 -1.78 -4.58
N ASP A 110 -20.91 -1.56 -5.84
CA ASP A 110 -20.10 -2.41 -6.70
C ASP A 110 -18.60 -2.39 -6.33
N ALA A 111 -18.15 -1.40 -5.56
CA ALA A 111 -16.80 -1.36 -5.01
C ALA A 111 -16.66 -2.12 -3.69
N ILE A 112 -17.78 -2.56 -3.08
CA ILE A 112 -17.75 -3.34 -1.84
C ILE A 112 -17.45 -4.80 -2.17
N PRO A 113 -16.39 -5.40 -1.61
CA PRO A 113 -15.99 -6.78 -1.91
C PRO A 113 -17.09 -7.80 -1.58
N ALA A 114 -17.23 -8.84 -2.41
CA ALA A 114 -18.03 -9.99 -2.03
C ALA A 114 -17.39 -10.74 -0.84
N THR A 115 -18.19 -11.46 -0.06
CA THR A 115 -17.69 -12.21 1.12
C THR A 115 -16.69 -13.31 0.77
N THR A 116 -16.70 -13.77 -0.48
CA THR A 116 -15.76 -14.76 -1.03
C THR A 116 -14.40 -14.17 -1.37
N ASP A 117 -14.34 -12.87 -1.65
CA ASP A 117 -13.16 -12.18 -2.16
C ASP A 117 -12.18 -11.83 -1.02
N LEU A 118 -11.00 -11.34 -1.37
CA LEU A 118 -10.11 -10.71 -0.39
C LEU A 118 -10.48 -9.23 -0.23
N GLY A 119 -11.38 -8.93 0.70
CA GLY A 119 -11.60 -7.58 1.23
C GLY A 119 -10.73 -7.26 2.47
N ASP A 120 -10.82 -6.05 3.00
CA ASP A 120 -9.93 -5.58 4.07
C ASP A 120 -10.16 -6.31 5.40
N VAL A 121 -11.40 -6.74 5.69
CA VAL A 121 -11.69 -7.58 6.87
C VAL A 121 -10.92 -8.90 6.82
N LYS A 122 -10.84 -9.55 5.66
CA LYS A 122 -10.11 -10.81 5.48
C LYS A 122 -8.61 -10.57 5.49
N LEU A 123 -8.14 -9.50 4.86
CA LEU A 123 -6.73 -9.08 4.90
C LEU A 123 -6.26 -8.84 6.34
N LYS A 124 -7.03 -8.09 7.14
CA LYS A 124 -6.72 -7.79 8.53
C LYS A 124 -6.53 -9.08 9.34
N LYS A 125 -7.43 -10.06 9.18
CA LYS A 125 -7.28 -11.39 9.81
C LYS A 125 -6.02 -12.13 9.40
N ILE A 126 -5.62 -12.05 8.13
CA ILE A 126 -4.37 -12.66 7.64
C ILE A 126 -3.16 -12.01 8.32
N VAL A 127 -3.10 -10.68 8.29
CA VAL A 127 -1.96 -9.90 8.80
C VAL A 127 -1.85 -10.00 10.33
N GLU A 128 -2.98 -10.01 11.04
CA GLU A 128 -3.04 -10.05 12.51
C GLU A 128 -3.07 -11.49 13.07
N SER A 129 -2.91 -12.51 12.24
CA SER A 129 -2.92 -13.92 12.65
C SER A 129 -1.77 -14.33 13.59
N GLY A 130 -0.81 -13.44 13.83
CA GLY A 130 0.43 -13.71 14.56
C GLY A 130 1.46 -14.49 13.74
N LYS A 131 1.14 -14.85 12.49
CA LYS A 131 2.05 -15.55 11.59
C LYS A 131 2.79 -14.56 10.69
N SER A 132 3.91 -15.02 10.14
CA SER A 132 4.60 -14.34 9.03
C SER A 132 4.19 -14.97 7.71
N GLY A 133 4.11 -14.18 6.65
CA GLY A 133 3.72 -14.68 5.35
C GLY A 133 3.91 -13.71 4.20
N ILE A 134 3.52 -14.21 3.04
CA ILE A 134 3.59 -13.53 1.76
C ILE A 134 2.16 -13.41 1.22
N ILE A 135 1.79 -12.22 0.76
CA ILE A 135 0.61 -12.02 -0.05
C ILE A 135 1.08 -11.81 -1.50
N TYR A 136 0.66 -12.69 -2.40
CA TYR A 136 1.02 -12.67 -3.81
C TYR A 136 -0.22 -12.40 -4.67
N ILE A 137 -0.16 -11.37 -5.50
CA ILE A 137 -1.27 -10.99 -6.38
C ILE A 137 -0.80 -11.17 -7.81
N TRP A 138 -1.51 -11.99 -8.56
CA TRP A 138 -1.15 -12.36 -9.92
C TRP A 138 -2.23 -11.98 -10.92
N SER A 139 -1.85 -11.73 -12.18
CA SER A 139 -2.80 -11.42 -13.25
C SER A 139 -2.61 -12.38 -14.43
N PRO A 140 -3.69 -12.98 -14.97
CA PRO A 140 -3.59 -13.79 -16.18
C PRO A 140 -3.20 -12.97 -17.42
N SER A 141 -3.41 -11.64 -17.39
CA SER A 141 -3.05 -10.72 -18.47
C SER A 141 -1.53 -10.47 -18.57
N MET A 142 -0.75 -10.89 -17.57
CA MET A 142 0.70 -10.74 -17.56
C MET A 142 1.38 -12.12 -17.57
N THR A 143 1.95 -12.52 -18.70
CA THR A 143 2.38 -13.91 -18.95
C THR A 143 3.35 -14.50 -17.90
N LEU A 144 4.19 -13.67 -17.29
CA LEU A 144 5.14 -14.11 -16.25
C LEU A 144 4.50 -14.15 -14.84
N SER A 145 3.37 -13.47 -14.63
CA SER A 145 2.74 -13.36 -13.32
C SER A 145 2.19 -14.70 -12.80
N PRO A 146 1.47 -15.53 -13.58
CA PRO A 146 1.11 -16.88 -13.15
C PRO A 146 2.34 -17.76 -12.85
N LYS A 147 3.41 -17.64 -13.65
CA LYS A 147 4.64 -18.43 -13.46
C LYS A 147 5.38 -18.06 -12.17
N GLY A 148 5.36 -16.78 -11.80
CA GLY A 148 5.96 -16.26 -10.57
C GLY A 148 5.47 -16.95 -9.30
N TYR A 149 4.24 -17.49 -9.30
CA TYR A 149 3.68 -18.20 -8.15
C TYR A 149 4.58 -19.33 -7.65
N HIS A 150 5.17 -20.12 -8.55
CA HIS A 150 5.98 -21.29 -8.14
C HIS A 150 7.26 -20.87 -7.41
N HIS A 151 7.89 -19.78 -7.85
CA HIS A 151 9.07 -19.21 -7.19
C HIS A 151 8.71 -18.70 -5.79
N VAL A 152 7.58 -17.98 -5.68
CA VAL A 152 7.10 -17.46 -4.39
C VAL A 152 6.68 -18.58 -3.45
N ALA A 153 6.02 -19.63 -3.95
CA ALA A 153 5.63 -20.80 -3.16
C ALA A 153 6.84 -21.59 -2.65
N ALA A 154 7.86 -21.79 -3.50
CA ALA A 154 9.11 -22.42 -3.10
C ALA A 154 9.82 -21.60 -2.02
N ALA A 155 9.87 -20.27 -2.19
CA ALA A 155 10.47 -19.38 -1.20
C ALA A 155 9.69 -19.38 0.12
N ALA A 156 8.35 -19.28 0.09
CA ALA A 156 7.50 -19.34 1.28
C ALA A 156 7.77 -20.62 2.08
N LYS A 157 7.82 -21.77 1.39
CA LYS A 157 8.16 -23.06 2.00
C LYS A 157 9.57 -23.05 2.61
N LYS A 158 10.56 -22.52 1.91
CA LYS A 158 11.95 -22.44 2.37
C LYS A 158 12.09 -21.63 3.65
N PHE A 159 11.37 -20.51 3.76
CA PHE A 159 11.39 -19.64 4.93
C PHE A 159 10.40 -20.04 6.03
N GLY A 160 9.58 -21.07 5.81
CA GLY A 160 8.58 -21.52 6.78
C GLY A 160 7.48 -20.47 7.04
N VAL A 161 7.12 -19.69 6.03
CA VAL A 161 6.10 -18.62 6.13
C VAL A 161 4.86 -18.97 5.31
N GLU A 162 3.72 -18.39 5.64
CA GLU A 162 2.48 -18.62 4.90
C GLU A 162 2.51 -17.97 3.51
N LEU A 163 1.80 -18.57 2.54
CA LEU A 163 1.53 -17.95 1.25
C LEU A 163 0.03 -17.79 1.05
N HIS A 164 -0.42 -16.55 0.90
CA HIS A 164 -1.77 -16.19 0.51
C HIS A 164 -1.71 -15.62 -0.90
N SER A 165 -2.40 -16.24 -1.86
CA SER A 165 -2.34 -15.83 -3.26
C SER A 165 -3.72 -15.52 -3.81
N PHE A 166 -3.81 -14.42 -4.54
CA PHE A 166 -5.06 -13.86 -5.06
C PHE A 166 -4.88 -13.39 -6.50
N VAL A 167 -5.97 -13.33 -7.24
CA VAL A 167 -5.97 -12.87 -8.63
C VAL A 167 -6.33 -11.40 -8.74
N ASP A 168 -5.78 -10.73 -9.74
CA ASP A 168 -6.17 -9.41 -10.22
C ASP A 168 -7.70 -9.27 -10.27
N PRO A 169 -8.31 -8.31 -9.56
CA PRO A 169 -9.77 -8.16 -9.47
C PRO A 169 -10.43 -7.83 -10.81
N SER A 170 -9.66 -7.35 -11.80
CA SER A 170 -10.15 -7.05 -13.14
C SER A 170 -10.06 -8.22 -14.12
N ALA A 171 -9.51 -9.36 -13.68
CA ALA A 171 -9.25 -10.50 -14.54
C ALA A 171 -10.56 -11.16 -15.02
N ASN A 172 -10.63 -11.45 -16.32
CA ASN A 172 -11.71 -12.25 -16.87
C ASN A 172 -11.59 -13.72 -16.42
N GLU A 173 -12.69 -14.29 -15.92
CA GLU A 173 -12.73 -15.66 -15.39
C GLU A 173 -12.19 -16.72 -16.36
N LYS A 174 -12.53 -16.63 -17.65
CA LYS A 174 -12.01 -17.57 -18.67
C LYS A 174 -10.49 -17.48 -18.81
N MET A 175 -9.94 -16.27 -18.72
CA MET A 175 -8.49 -16.07 -18.75
C MET A 175 -7.82 -16.63 -17.49
N VAL A 176 -8.45 -16.48 -16.32
CA VAL A 176 -7.99 -17.08 -15.06
C VAL A 176 -7.92 -18.60 -15.21
N GLU A 177 -8.98 -19.25 -15.69
CA GLU A 177 -9.02 -20.70 -15.90
C GLU A 177 -7.92 -21.20 -16.84
N ILE A 178 -7.73 -20.51 -17.99
CA ILE A 178 -6.69 -20.84 -18.96
C ILE A 178 -5.30 -20.70 -18.32
N ALA A 179 -5.06 -19.61 -17.59
CA ALA A 179 -3.79 -19.35 -16.92
C ALA A 179 -3.51 -20.40 -15.84
N VAL A 180 -4.51 -20.77 -15.03
CA VAL A 180 -4.40 -21.80 -13.99
C VAL A 180 -3.99 -23.13 -14.59
N LYS A 181 -4.67 -23.58 -15.67
CA LYS A 181 -4.33 -24.82 -16.36
C LYS A 181 -2.93 -24.76 -16.97
N LYS A 182 -2.60 -23.69 -17.68
CA LYS A 182 -1.33 -23.51 -18.40
C LYS A 182 -0.13 -23.44 -17.45
N ALA A 183 -0.28 -22.72 -16.33
CA ALA A 183 0.76 -22.53 -15.33
C ALA A 183 0.73 -23.58 -14.21
N ARG A 184 -0.21 -24.55 -14.24
CA ARG A 184 -0.39 -25.60 -13.23
C ARG A 184 -0.56 -25.01 -11.82
N LEU A 185 -1.41 -24.01 -11.70
CA LEU A 185 -1.73 -23.35 -10.43
C LEU A 185 -2.79 -24.13 -9.66
N PRO A 186 -2.78 -24.09 -8.32
CA PRO A 186 -3.86 -24.64 -7.53
C PRO A 186 -5.15 -23.82 -7.72
N ALA A 187 -6.31 -24.46 -7.65
CA ALA A 187 -7.60 -23.76 -7.76
C ALA A 187 -7.84 -22.77 -6.61
N SER A 188 -7.19 -22.97 -5.45
CA SER A 188 -7.36 -22.13 -4.27
C SER A 188 -6.83 -20.70 -4.40
N ILE A 189 -6.14 -20.36 -5.48
CA ILE A 189 -5.51 -19.03 -5.67
C ILE A 189 -6.21 -18.15 -6.69
N THR A 190 -7.44 -18.52 -7.09
CA THR A 190 -8.27 -17.79 -8.04
C THR A 190 -9.21 -16.77 -7.39
N THR A 191 -9.16 -16.63 -6.06
CA THR A 191 -9.95 -15.63 -5.33
C THR A 191 -9.51 -14.21 -5.74
N PRO A 192 -10.43 -13.33 -6.17
CA PRO A 192 -10.11 -11.94 -6.50
C PRO A 192 -9.56 -11.14 -5.30
N MET A 193 -8.60 -10.26 -5.59
CA MET A 193 -8.06 -9.29 -4.64
C MET A 193 -8.86 -8.00 -4.71
N GLN A 194 -9.85 -7.83 -3.84
CA GLN A 194 -10.70 -6.64 -3.77
C GLN A 194 -10.36 -5.75 -2.55
N SER A 195 -9.13 -5.84 -2.05
CA SER A 195 -8.72 -5.10 -0.85
C SER A 195 -8.43 -3.65 -1.20
N PHE A 196 -9.15 -2.74 -0.55
CA PHE A 196 -8.87 -1.31 -0.62
C PHE A 196 -7.47 -1.02 -0.07
N ASP A 197 -7.07 -1.63 1.05
CA ASP A 197 -5.75 -1.44 1.64
C ASP A 197 -4.62 -1.82 0.67
N LEU A 198 -4.68 -3.00 0.06
CA LEU A 198 -3.64 -3.43 -0.89
C LEU A 198 -3.64 -2.56 -2.15
N THR A 199 -4.81 -2.13 -2.62
CA THR A 199 -4.93 -1.16 -3.72
C THR A 199 -4.22 0.15 -3.36
N MET A 200 -4.45 0.67 -2.16
CA MET A 200 -3.79 1.89 -1.65
C MET A 200 -2.28 1.73 -1.49
N ARG A 201 -1.78 0.50 -1.27
CA ARG A 201 -0.34 0.16 -1.29
C ARG A 201 0.20 -0.12 -2.69
N GLY A 202 -0.61 0.07 -3.73
CA GLY A 202 -0.21 -0.03 -5.12
C GLY A 202 -0.29 -1.43 -5.72
N ALA A 203 -1.03 -2.37 -5.14
CA ALA A 203 -1.18 -3.73 -5.68
C ALA A 203 -1.62 -3.77 -7.15
N THR A 204 -2.46 -2.82 -7.56
CA THR A 204 -3.05 -2.74 -8.90
C THR A 204 -2.23 -1.93 -9.90
N LEU A 205 -1.09 -1.36 -9.48
CA LEU A 205 -0.22 -0.55 -10.37
C LEU A 205 0.50 -1.41 -11.40
N HIS A 206 0.86 -2.64 -11.04
CA HIS A 206 1.53 -3.60 -11.91
C HIS A 206 1.42 -5.02 -11.33
N TYR A 207 1.48 -6.06 -12.16
CA TYR A 207 1.45 -7.46 -11.70
C TYR A 207 2.73 -8.24 -12.10
N PRO A 208 3.12 -9.28 -11.35
CA PRO A 208 2.61 -9.58 -10.02
C PRO A 208 2.96 -8.48 -9.01
N ALA A 209 2.21 -8.44 -7.92
CA ALA A 209 2.46 -7.60 -6.77
C ALA A 209 2.61 -8.49 -5.53
N THR A 210 3.66 -8.24 -4.75
CA THR A 210 3.99 -9.04 -3.56
C THR A 210 4.09 -8.16 -2.33
N PHE A 211 3.52 -8.64 -1.22
CA PHE A 211 3.66 -8.05 0.11
C PHE A 211 4.18 -9.09 1.09
N ILE A 212 4.91 -8.64 2.10
CA ILE A 212 5.31 -9.47 3.23
C ILE A 212 4.54 -8.98 4.45
N PHE A 213 4.05 -9.89 5.28
CA PHE A 213 3.47 -9.55 6.58
C PHE A 213 4.13 -10.34 7.70
N LYS A 214 4.23 -9.71 8.87
CA LYS A 214 4.87 -10.23 10.07
C LYS A 214 4.47 -9.35 11.26
N ASP A 215 4.24 -9.97 12.42
CA ASP A 215 3.97 -9.29 13.70
C ASP A 215 2.83 -8.25 13.62
N GLY A 216 1.72 -8.61 12.94
CA GLY A 216 0.57 -7.72 12.77
C GLY A 216 0.81 -6.55 11.80
N LYS A 217 1.92 -6.55 11.08
CA LYS A 217 2.29 -5.51 10.11
C LYS A 217 2.44 -6.09 8.73
N ILE A 218 2.21 -5.26 7.72
CA ILE A 218 2.37 -5.59 6.30
C ILE A 218 3.28 -4.57 5.63
N SER A 219 4.06 -5.03 4.64
CA SER A 219 4.92 -4.20 3.80
C SER A 219 4.17 -2.96 3.32
N ARG A 220 4.86 -1.83 3.37
CA ARG A 220 4.25 -0.53 3.08
C ARG A 220 3.78 -0.41 1.63
N TRP A 221 4.55 -0.96 0.71
CA TRP A 221 4.30 -0.88 -0.74
C TRP A 221 4.40 -2.27 -1.33
N ALA A 222 3.62 -2.49 -2.39
CA ALA A 222 3.78 -3.66 -3.24
C ALA A 222 5.21 -3.69 -3.78
N LYS A 223 5.82 -4.87 -3.75
CA LYS A 223 6.91 -5.19 -4.66
C LYS A 223 6.32 -5.66 -5.98
N HIS A 224 6.55 -4.89 -7.04
CA HIS A 224 6.07 -5.22 -8.38
C HIS A 224 7.07 -6.04 -9.18
N GLY A 225 6.52 -6.79 -10.13
CA GLY A 225 7.27 -7.45 -11.19
C GLY A 225 7.65 -8.89 -10.87
N TYR A 226 7.96 -9.63 -11.93
CA TYR A 226 8.49 -10.99 -11.83
C TYR A 226 9.97 -10.94 -11.40
N GLU A 227 10.34 -11.84 -10.51
CA GLU A 227 11.72 -12.07 -10.10
C GLU A 227 12.07 -13.55 -10.18
N ASN A 228 13.36 -13.86 -10.32
CA ASN A 228 13.84 -15.23 -10.16
C ASN A 228 13.95 -15.60 -8.68
N ASP A 229 14.23 -16.87 -8.41
CA ASP A 229 14.30 -17.42 -7.04
C ASP A 229 15.25 -16.62 -6.13
N VAL A 230 16.45 -16.29 -6.63
CA VAL A 230 17.48 -15.60 -5.83
C VAL A 230 17.01 -14.22 -5.39
N GLN A 231 16.42 -13.46 -6.31
CA GLN A 231 15.95 -12.11 -6.01
C GLN A 231 14.74 -12.12 -5.06
N PHE A 232 13.79 -13.05 -5.25
CA PHE A 232 12.66 -13.22 -4.34
C PHE A 232 13.12 -13.60 -2.93
N GLU A 233 14.06 -14.54 -2.80
CA GLU A 233 14.60 -14.94 -1.50
C GLU A 233 15.28 -13.77 -0.78
N GLN A 234 16.06 -12.96 -1.50
CA GLN A 234 16.69 -11.76 -0.94
C GLN A 234 15.65 -10.73 -0.48
N PHE A 235 14.57 -10.54 -1.25
CA PHE A 235 13.48 -9.67 -0.86
C PHE A 235 12.79 -10.17 0.42
N ILE A 236 12.40 -11.44 0.47
CA ILE A 236 11.71 -12.04 1.62
C ILE A 236 12.60 -11.95 2.86
N LYS A 237 13.88 -12.33 2.75
CA LYS A 237 14.84 -12.26 3.87
C LYS A 237 14.97 -10.84 4.42
N ARG A 238 15.04 -9.83 3.54
CA ARG A 238 15.16 -8.43 3.94
C ARG A 238 13.90 -7.91 4.64
N GLU A 239 12.72 -8.25 4.14
CA GLU A 239 11.46 -7.79 4.74
C GLU A 239 11.18 -8.50 6.07
N LEU A 240 11.45 -9.81 6.19
CA LEU A 240 11.28 -10.56 7.43
C LEU A 240 12.26 -10.14 8.53
N ALA A 241 13.38 -9.50 8.19
CA ALA A 241 14.35 -8.98 9.15
C ALA A 241 13.95 -7.63 9.77
N LYS A 242 12.91 -6.98 9.23
CA LYS A 242 12.32 -5.76 9.82
C LYS A 242 11.38 -6.11 10.97
#